data_AF-A0A7S7MY50-F1
#
_entry.id   AF-A0A7S7MY50-F1
#
_cell.length_a   1.000
_cell.length_b   1.000
_cell.length_c   1.000
_cell.angle_alpha   90.00
_cell.angle_beta   90.00
_cell.angle_gamma   90.00
#
_symmetry.space_group_name_H-M   'P 1'
#
loop_
_entity.id
_entity.type
_entity.pdbx_description
1 polymer ?
#
loop_
_entity_poly.entity_id
_entity_poly.type
_entity_poly.pdbx_seq_one_letter_code
_entity_poly.pdbx_strand_id
1 'polypeptide(L)'
;MAAGFQAFNAQGGVLVDVNTRLARVIGRISSGTGAGSLVVDAFAQGRPWYMVTLEAGINVTDGPQCRISQNTLMWSASVNPGLITYGIS
;
A
#
# COMPACT_ATOMS: atom_id res chain seq x y z
N MET A 1 16.98 -7.32 19.01
CA MET A 1 16.18 -6.16 19.44
C MET A 1 16.57 -5.01 18.53
N ALA A 2 15.67 -4.53 17.66
CA ALA A 2 15.91 -3.24 17.03
C ALA A 2 15.59 -2.19 18.09
N ALA A 3 16.61 -1.46 18.55
CA ALA A 3 16.39 -0.29 19.38
C ALA A 3 15.75 0.78 18.49
N GLY A 4 14.44 1.00 18.63
CA GLY A 4 13.80 2.11 17.94
C GLY A 4 14.11 3.44 18.60
N PHE A 5 13.80 4.52 17.89
CA PHE A 5 14.05 5.89 18.32
C PHE A 5 12.72 6.59 18.66
N GLN A 6 12.63 7.10 19.88
CA GLN A 6 11.57 8.00 20.32
C GLN A 6 12.18 9.28 20.87
N ALA A 7 11.64 10.42 20.44
CA ALA A 7 11.97 11.73 20.98
C ALA A 7 10.75 12.32 21.68
N PHE A 8 10.95 12.95 22.83
CA PHE A 8 9.89 13.56 23.63
C PHE A 8 10.15 15.07 23.80
N ASN A 9 9.08 15.84 23.93
CA ASN A 9 9.19 17.25 24.35
C ASN A 9 9.40 17.35 25.87
N ALA A 10 9.64 18.57 26.36
CA ALA A 10 9.87 18.83 27.78
C ALA A 10 8.68 18.46 28.69
N GLN A 11 7.47 18.31 28.13
CA GLN A 11 6.24 17.93 28.83
C GLN A 11 5.95 16.42 28.73
N GLY A 12 6.84 15.61 28.14
CA GLY A 12 6.67 14.16 27.98
C GLY A 12 5.79 13.74 26.79
N GLY A 13 5.40 14.67 25.91
CA GLY A 13 4.70 14.36 24.66
C GLY A 13 5.66 13.84 23.59
N VAL A 14 5.20 12.87 22.79
CA VAL A 14 5.99 12.29 21.69
C VAL A 14 6.17 13.31 20.56
N LEU A 15 7.41 13.60 20.19
CA LEU A 15 7.79 14.42 19.03
C LEU A 15 8.09 13.57 17.81
N VAL A 16 8.78 12.44 17.99
CA VAL A 16 9.14 11.50 16.93
C VAL A 16 9.06 10.10 17.49
N ASP A 17 8.44 9.18 16.74
CA ASP A 17 8.44 7.75 17.06
C ASP A 17 8.63 6.91 15.79
N VAL A 18 9.84 6.36 15.62
CA VAL A 18 10.16 5.47 14.49
C VAL A 18 9.90 3.99 14.82
N ASN A 19 9.34 3.68 16.01
CA ASN A 19 8.74 2.37 16.28
C ASN A 19 7.36 2.23 15.62
N THR A 20 6.77 3.35 15.19
CA THR A 20 5.63 3.29 14.27
C THR A 20 6.14 2.68 12.96
N ARG A 21 5.45 1.63 12.48
CA ARG A 21 5.89 0.87 11.30
C ARG A 21 5.93 1.80 10.09
N LEU A 22 7.15 2.14 9.64
CA LEU A 22 7.35 2.78 8.35
C LEU A 22 6.75 1.88 7.27
N ALA A 23 5.93 2.47 6.40
CA ALA A 23 5.32 1.74 5.30
C ALA A 23 6.42 1.12 4.42
N ARG A 24 6.45 -0.21 4.36
CA ARG A 24 7.35 -0.98 3.50
C ARG A 24 6.64 -1.33 2.21
N VAL A 25 7.19 -0.88 1.08
CA VAL A 25 6.78 -1.35 -0.25
C VAL A 25 7.18 -2.81 -0.40
N ILE A 26 6.23 -3.67 -0.77
CA ILE A 26 6.48 -5.08 -1.05
C ILE A 26 6.67 -5.31 -2.55
N GLY A 27 5.85 -4.65 -3.38
CA GLY A 27 5.91 -4.89 -4.80
C GLY A 27 5.06 -3.93 -5.63
N ARG A 28 5.12 -4.15 -6.94
CA ARG A 28 4.43 -3.34 -7.95
C ARG A 28 4.03 -4.22 -9.13
N ILE A 29 2.80 -4.08 -9.59
CA ILE A 29 2.24 -4.82 -10.73
C ILE A 29 1.43 -3.89 -11.62
N SER A 30 1.36 -4.19 -12.92
CA SER A 30 0.37 -3.59 -13.80
C SER A 30 -0.95 -4.34 -13.67
N SER A 31 -2.07 -3.64 -13.56
CA SER A 31 -3.40 -4.27 -13.55
C SER A 31 -3.76 -4.93 -14.89
N GLY A 32 -3.13 -4.48 -15.98
CA GLY A 32 -3.62 -4.74 -17.33
C GLY A 32 -5.05 -4.21 -17.52
N THR A 33 -5.72 -4.67 -18.58
CA THR A 33 -7.10 -4.28 -18.88
C THR A 33 -8.14 -5.20 -18.21
N GLY A 34 -7.74 -6.42 -17.86
CA GLY A 34 -8.61 -7.41 -17.22
C GLY A 34 -8.67 -7.27 -15.70
N ALA A 35 -9.71 -7.88 -15.11
CA ALA A 35 -9.75 -8.07 -13.66
C ALA A 35 -8.71 -9.12 -13.23
N GLY A 36 -8.21 -8.99 -12.01
CA GLY A 36 -7.19 -9.90 -11.52
C GLY A 36 -7.05 -9.92 -10.01
N SER A 37 -6.20 -10.84 -9.54
CA SER A 37 -5.87 -10.98 -8.13
C SER A 37 -4.46 -11.52 -7.95
N LEU A 38 -3.85 -11.18 -6.83
CA LEU A 38 -2.53 -11.65 -6.41
C LEU A 38 -2.56 -11.97 -4.92
N VAL A 39 -2.10 -13.18 -4.56
CA VAL A 39 -1.82 -13.55 -3.18
C VAL A 39 -0.46 -12.96 -2.79
N VAL A 40 -0.44 -12.22 -1.68
CA VAL A 40 0.75 -11.56 -1.13
C VAL A 40 0.91 -12.00 0.33
N ASP A 41 1.67 -13.07 0.56
CA ASP A 41 1.86 -13.64 1.92
C ASP A 41 2.44 -12.64 2.91
N ALA A 42 3.23 -11.68 2.43
CA ALA A 42 3.81 -10.62 3.24
C ALA A 42 2.76 -9.67 3.87
N PHE A 43 1.50 -9.67 3.42
CA PHE A 43 0.42 -8.94 4.08
C PHE A 43 0.11 -9.47 5.49
N ALA A 44 0.45 -10.72 5.82
CA ALA A 44 0.32 -11.23 7.20
C ALA A 44 1.28 -10.56 8.20
N GLN A 45 2.29 -9.82 7.73
CA GLN A 45 3.35 -9.24 8.57
C GLN A 45 3.03 -7.82 9.08
N GLY A 46 1.92 -7.22 8.63
CA GLY A 46 1.56 -5.84 8.98
C GLY A 46 0.20 -5.43 8.45
N ARG A 47 -0.09 -4.13 8.50
CA ARG A 47 -1.33 -3.58 7.93
C ARG A 47 -1.15 -3.37 6.43
N PRO A 48 -1.86 -4.07 5.55
CA PRO A 48 -1.66 -3.95 4.12
C PRO A 48 -2.16 -2.60 3.60
N TRP A 49 -1.48 -2.09 2.58
CA TRP A 49 -1.86 -0.88 1.85
C TRP A 49 -1.57 -1.04 0.36
N TYR A 50 -2.26 -0.25 -0.46
CA TYR A 50 -1.97 -0.13 -1.89
C TYR A 50 -2.14 1.32 -2.36
N MET A 51 -1.54 1.64 -3.49
CA MET A 51 -1.81 2.83 -4.28
C MET A 51 -1.88 2.46 -5.76
N VAL A 52 -2.75 3.14 -6.51
CA VAL A 52 -2.85 3.00 -7.96
C VAL A 52 -2.31 4.27 -8.59
N THR A 53 -1.31 4.13 -9.46
CA THR A 53 -0.83 5.24 -10.28
C THR A 53 -1.35 5.06 -11.69
N LEU A 54 -1.99 6.10 -12.22
CA LEU A 54 -2.48 6.18 -13.59
C LEU A 54 -1.60 7.13 -14.41
N GLU A 55 -1.72 7.04 -15.73
CA GLU A 55 -1.12 8.04 -16.61
C GLU A 55 -1.75 9.42 -16.37
N ALA A 56 -0.98 10.47 -16.61
CA ALA A 56 -1.44 11.85 -16.43
C ALA A 56 -2.65 12.14 -17.32
N GLY A 57 -3.66 12.82 -16.75
CA GLY A 57 -4.89 13.17 -17.45
C GLY A 57 -6.02 12.13 -17.35
N ILE A 58 -5.78 10.98 -16.71
CA ILE A 58 -6.82 9.98 -16.44
C ILE A 58 -7.45 10.25 -15.06
N ASN A 59 -8.78 10.25 -14.97
CA ASN A 59 -9.45 10.36 -13.68
C ASN A 59 -9.27 9.07 -12.88
N VAL A 60 -9.09 9.21 -11.56
CA VAL A 60 -8.93 8.06 -10.67
C VAL A 60 -10.12 7.10 -10.69
N THR A 61 -11.32 7.61 -10.99
CA THR A 61 -12.55 6.82 -11.14
C THR A 61 -12.53 5.92 -12.36
N ASP A 62 -11.73 6.26 -13.37
CA ASP A 62 -11.66 5.56 -14.66
C ASP A 62 -10.56 4.48 -14.65
N GLY A 63 -9.78 4.37 -13.57
CA GLY A 63 -8.77 3.34 -13.33
C GLY A 63 -9.32 2.07 -12.67
N PRO A 64 -8.47 1.06 -12.42
CA PRO A 64 -8.88 -0.17 -11.74
C PRO A 64 -9.23 0.09 -10.28
N GLN A 65 -10.39 -0.40 -9.85
CA GLN A 65 -10.80 -0.39 -8.45
C GLN A 65 -10.11 -1.54 -7.72
N CYS A 66 -9.18 -1.18 -6.82
CA CYS A 66 -8.43 -2.15 -6.03
C CYS A 66 -9.08 -2.37 -4.66
N ARG A 67 -8.94 -3.59 -4.13
CA ARG A 67 -9.30 -3.93 -2.76
C ARG A 67 -8.36 -5.00 -2.21
N ILE A 68 -8.18 -4.99 -0.89
CA ILE A 68 -7.44 -6.04 -0.18
C ILE A 68 -8.42 -6.79 0.71
N SER A 69 -8.39 -8.11 0.63
CA SER A 69 -9.09 -8.99 1.57
C SER A 69 -8.10 -10.04 2.07
N GLN A 70 -7.87 -10.08 3.38
CA GLN A 70 -6.83 -10.91 3.99
C GLN A 70 -5.47 -10.70 3.30
N ASN A 71 -4.90 -11.76 2.71
CA ASN A 71 -3.62 -11.73 2.01
C ASN A 71 -3.76 -11.54 0.49
N THR A 72 -4.94 -11.20 -0.02
CA THR A 72 -5.19 -11.11 -1.46
C THR A 72 -5.47 -9.68 -1.88
N LEU A 73 -4.63 -9.18 -2.77
CA LEU A 73 -4.87 -7.95 -3.53
C LEU A 73 -5.71 -8.29 -4.76
N MET A 74 -6.80 -7.58 -4.98
CA MET A 74 -7.70 -7.75 -6.12
C MET A 74 -7.93 -6.43 -6.83
N TRP A 75 -8.16 -6.47 -8.14
CA TRP A 75 -8.50 -5.30 -8.94
C TRP A 75 -9.57 -5.61 -9.99
N SER A 76 -10.40 -4.61 -10.30
CA SER A 76 -11.37 -4.68 -11.38
C SER A 76 -10.71 -4.54 -12.76
N ALA A 77 -11.43 -4.99 -13.80
CA ALA A 77 -11.09 -4.63 -15.17
C ALA A 77 -11.22 -3.11 -15.35
N SER A 78 -10.38 -2.53 -16.21
CA SER A 78 -10.44 -1.12 -16.60
C SER A 78 -9.82 -0.94 -17.98
N VAL A 79 -10.34 0.01 -18.76
CA VAL A 79 -9.73 0.42 -20.03
C VAL A 79 -8.44 1.23 -19.83
N ASN A 80 -8.24 1.77 -18.63
CA ASN A 80 -7.07 2.54 -18.23
C ASN A 80 -6.27 1.72 -17.21
N PRO A 81 -5.30 0.89 -17.65
CA PRO A 81 -4.50 0.09 -16.74
C PRO A 81 -3.74 0.98 -15.75
N GLY A 82 -3.69 0.54 -14.50
CA GLY A 82 -2.98 1.23 -13.43
C GLY A 82 -1.75 0.45 -12.96
N LEU A 83 -0.73 1.18 -12.54
CA LEU A 83 0.42 0.63 -11.83
C LEU A 83 0.09 0.54 -10.35
N ILE A 84 -0.23 -0.67 -9.88
CA ILE A 84 -0.59 -0.94 -8.50
C ILE A 84 0.69 -1.17 -7.70
N THR A 85 0.98 -0.28 -6.77
CA THR A 85 2.08 -0.45 -5.79
C THR A 85 1.48 -0.84 -4.45
N TYR A 86 2.01 -1.86 -3.79
CA TYR A 86 1.44 -2.40 -2.56
C TYR A 86 2.51 -2.72 -1.51
N GLY A 87 2.10 -2.73 -0.25
CA GLY A 87 3.01 -2.89 0.87
C GLY A 87 2.31 -3.17 2.20
N ILE A 88 3.08 -3.06 3.28
CA ILE A 88 2.59 -3.15 4.66
C ILE A 88 3.06 -1.95 5.49
N SER A 89 2.31 -1.61 6.53
CA SER A 89 2.71 -0.73 7.62
C SER A 89 2.35 -1.36 8.98
#